data_AF-A0A496U6M2-F1
#
_entry.id   AF-A0A496U6M2-F1
#
_cell.length_a   1.000
_cell.length_b   1.000
_cell.length_c   1.000
_cell.angle_alpha   90.00
_cell.angle_beta   90.00
_cell.angle_gamma   90.00
#
_symmetry.space_group_name_H-M   'P 1'
#
loop_
_entity.id
_entity.type
_entity.pdbx_description
1 polymer ?
#
loop_
_entity_poly.entity_id
_entity_poly.type
_entity_poly.pdbx_seq_one_letter_code
_entity_poly.pdbx_strand_id
1 'polypeptide(L)'
;MELFNILTLTVNASEPSPASALLFSFYALATFLLIQFLGARFFTSCNERFSNFPLVSFIVIATLATASLTVAFFLKETTHKLFLGVVGGVFIWTSLGEIAEQLGWYKAHARNAVWIYLVTIASWLVMVFFIPGIPVPILGFIGYPLVAWGTHLTRVRFIHKWGATSFASTLLLLVMAAISGGVIVAGALIGTRFSGMMAGLVFAISSWSIMEIIWERGMANGPWKHTEK
;
A
#
# COMPACT_ATOMS: atom_id res chain seq x y z
N MET A 1 -11.44 -16.83 -23.02
CA MET A 1 -11.24 -16.94 -21.55
C MET A 1 -9.74 -16.80 -21.30
N GLU A 2 -9.26 -15.56 -21.35
CA GLU A 2 -7.84 -15.18 -21.34
C GLU A 2 -7.31 -15.00 -19.92
N LEU A 3 -7.36 -16.05 -19.10
CA LEU A 3 -6.69 -16.06 -17.80
C LEU A 3 -5.14 -16.09 -17.94
N PHE A 4 -4.63 -16.05 -19.18
CA PHE A 4 -3.23 -16.22 -19.56
C PHE A 4 -2.48 -14.91 -19.89
N ASN A 5 -3.11 -13.73 -19.81
CA ASN A 5 -2.39 -12.46 -20.02
C ASN A 5 -1.56 -11.99 -18.79
N ILE A 6 -1.60 -12.72 -17.67
CA ILE A 6 -0.65 -12.55 -16.57
C ILE A 6 0.72 -13.15 -16.94
N LEU A 7 0.75 -14.16 -17.82
CA LEU A 7 2.01 -14.74 -18.32
C LEU A 7 2.71 -13.82 -19.33
N THR A 8 2.02 -12.94 -20.04
CA THR A 8 2.68 -11.94 -20.89
C THR A 8 3.47 -10.87 -20.10
N LEU A 9 3.26 -10.75 -18.79
CA LEU A 9 4.14 -9.96 -17.90
C LEU A 9 5.44 -10.69 -17.53
N THR A 10 5.60 -11.97 -17.90
CA THR A 10 6.85 -12.74 -17.74
C THR A 10 7.80 -12.60 -18.92
N VAL A 11 7.40 -11.89 -19.98
CA VAL A 11 8.19 -11.78 -21.21
C VAL A 11 9.11 -10.55 -21.11
N ASN A 12 10.41 -10.84 -20.94
CA ASN A 12 11.58 -9.94 -21.02
C ASN A 12 12.27 -9.55 -19.70
N ALA A 13 12.51 -10.52 -18.81
CA ALA A 13 13.61 -10.41 -17.86
C ALA A 13 14.41 -11.71 -17.85
N SER A 14 15.71 -11.60 -17.61
CA SER A 14 16.65 -12.68 -17.24
C SER A 14 15.98 -13.88 -16.54
N GLU A 15 16.49 -15.09 -16.76
CA GLU A 15 15.99 -16.34 -16.17
C GLU A 15 15.40 -16.16 -14.77
N PRO A 16 14.17 -16.64 -14.51
CA PRO A 16 13.51 -16.46 -13.23
C PRO A 16 14.39 -17.06 -12.12
N SER A 17 14.79 -16.21 -11.18
CA SER A 17 15.66 -16.58 -10.07
C SER A 17 14.98 -16.20 -8.76
N PRO A 18 14.53 -17.19 -7.97
CA PRO A 18 13.92 -16.93 -6.66
C PRO A 18 14.82 -16.12 -5.74
N ALA A 19 16.14 -16.37 -5.78
CA ALA A 19 17.12 -15.60 -5.01
C ALA A 19 17.14 -14.13 -5.42
N SER A 20 17.08 -13.84 -6.72
CA SER A 20 17.00 -12.46 -7.21
C SER A 20 15.68 -11.79 -6.79
N ALA A 21 14.55 -12.48 -6.89
CA ALA A 21 13.26 -11.95 -6.48
C ALA A 21 13.25 -11.61 -4.99
N LEU A 22 13.74 -12.50 -4.13
CA LEU A 22 13.85 -12.26 -2.68
C LEU A 22 14.76 -11.06 -2.35
N LEU A 23 15.89 -10.93 -3.04
CA LEU A 23 16.79 -9.79 -2.88
C LEU A 23 16.08 -8.46 -3.23
N PHE A 24 15.36 -8.43 -4.36
CA PHE A 24 14.60 -7.24 -4.77
C PHE A 24 13.40 -6.98 -3.86
N SER A 25 12.76 -8.01 -3.30
CA SER A 25 11.74 -7.85 -2.24
C SER A 25 12.33 -7.14 -1.03
N PHE A 26 13.51 -7.58 -0.57
CA PHE A 26 14.18 -6.98 0.59
C PHE A 26 14.54 -5.52 0.32
N TYR A 27 15.14 -5.21 -0.83
CA TYR A 27 15.46 -3.81 -1.17
C TYR A 27 14.22 -2.94 -1.29
N ALA A 28 13.17 -3.41 -1.98
CA ALA A 28 11.93 -2.65 -2.11
C ALA A 28 11.29 -2.38 -0.74
N LEU A 29 11.24 -3.39 0.14
CA LEU A 29 10.79 -3.25 1.52
C LEU A 29 11.62 -2.21 2.28
N ALA A 30 12.94 -2.36 2.29
CA ALA A 30 13.83 -1.49 3.04
C ALA A 30 13.77 -0.04 2.55
N THR A 31 13.79 0.18 1.24
CA THR A 31 13.66 1.50 0.64
C THR A 31 12.31 2.12 0.93
N PHE A 32 11.22 1.34 0.80
CA PHE A 32 9.88 1.84 1.11
C PHE A 32 9.76 2.26 2.58
N LEU A 33 10.22 1.43 3.52
CA LEU A 33 10.20 1.77 4.95
C LEU A 33 11.08 2.99 5.26
N LEU A 34 12.26 3.09 4.65
CA LEU A 34 13.13 4.25 4.82
C LEU A 34 12.44 5.54 4.34
N ILE A 35 11.85 5.52 3.15
CA ILE A 35 11.14 6.67 2.58
C ILE A 35 9.94 7.04 3.45
N GLN A 36 9.14 6.07 3.89
CA GLN A 36 7.98 6.32 4.74
C GLN A 36 8.40 6.90 6.10
N PHE A 37 9.44 6.36 6.73
CA PHE A 37 9.89 6.83 8.04
C PHE A 37 10.52 8.24 7.96
N LEU A 38 11.39 8.47 6.97
CA LEU A 38 11.98 9.79 6.74
C LEU A 38 10.92 10.81 6.33
N GLY A 39 9.99 10.41 5.47
CA GLY A 39 8.86 11.22 5.03
C GLY A 39 7.95 11.62 6.18
N ALA A 40 7.55 10.66 7.01
CA ALA A 40 6.74 10.91 8.21
C ALA A 40 7.44 11.84 9.19
N ARG A 41 8.73 11.62 9.46
CA ARG A 41 9.53 12.47 10.36
C ARG A 41 9.69 13.89 9.82
N PHE A 42 9.95 14.02 8.52
CA PHE A 42 10.03 15.33 7.87
C PHE A 42 8.67 16.04 7.94
N PHE A 43 7.59 15.31 7.63
CA PHE A 43 6.24 15.84 7.65
C PHE A 43 5.84 16.36 9.03
N THR A 44 6.04 15.57 10.09
CA THR A 44 5.72 15.99 11.47
C THR A 44 6.53 17.22 11.88
N SER A 45 7.84 17.21 11.62
CA SER A 45 8.73 18.33 11.96
C SER A 45 8.32 19.65 11.28
N CYS A 46 7.84 19.59 10.04
CA CYS A 46 7.38 20.76 9.31
C CYS A 46 5.95 21.18 9.70
N ASN A 47 5.05 20.21 9.95
CA ASN A 47 3.68 20.47 10.36
C ASN A 47 3.62 21.20 11.72
N GLU A 48 4.51 20.86 12.65
CA GLU A 48 4.64 21.57 13.94
C GLU A 48 5.06 23.05 13.78
N ARG A 49 5.76 23.40 12.67
CA ARG A 49 6.30 24.74 12.43
C ARG A 49 5.42 25.59 11.52
N PHE A 50 4.63 24.98 10.65
CA PHE A 50 3.92 25.66 9.57
C PHE A 50 2.47 25.12 9.45
N SER A 51 1.49 25.95 9.79
CA SER A 51 0.06 25.57 9.82
C SER A 51 -0.50 25.11 8.46
N ASN A 52 0.00 25.66 7.35
CA ASN A 52 -0.47 25.33 5.99
C ASN A 52 0.32 24.16 5.35
N PHE A 53 1.29 23.58 6.07
CA PHE A 53 2.18 22.57 5.52
C PHE A 53 1.50 21.29 5.02
N PRO A 54 0.43 20.77 5.65
CA PRO A 54 -0.27 19.60 5.12
C PRO A 54 -0.84 19.82 3.72
N LEU A 55 -1.38 21.01 3.44
CA LEU A 55 -1.92 21.36 2.13
C LEU A 55 -0.81 21.54 1.09
N VAL A 56 0.31 22.16 1.45
CA VAL A 56 1.50 22.24 0.57
C VAL A 56 2.04 20.85 0.25
N SER A 57 2.16 19.98 1.26
CA SER A 57 2.60 18.60 1.10
C SER A 57 1.67 17.81 0.19
N PHE A 58 0.35 17.98 0.36
CA PHE A 58 -0.66 17.39 -0.52
C PHE A 58 -0.39 17.77 -1.98
N ILE A 59 -0.24 19.07 -2.28
CA ILE A 59 -0.03 19.57 -3.64
C ILE A 59 1.27 19.00 -4.23
N VAL A 60 2.37 19.04 -3.48
CA VAL A 60 3.68 18.55 -3.94
C VAL A 60 3.62 17.06 -4.25
N ILE A 61 3.07 16.25 -3.33
CA ILE A 61 3.02 14.79 -3.50
C ILE A 61 2.04 14.40 -4.62
N ALA A 62 0.90 15.08 -4.75
CA ALA A 62 -0.03 14.86 -5.86
C ALA A 62 0.60 15.23 -7.22
N THR A 63 1.41 16.29 -7.26
CA THR A 63 2.17 16.68 -8.45
C THR A 63 3.22 15.62 -8.80
N LEU A 64 3.93 15.08 -7.80
CA LEU A 64 4.87 13.97 -8.03
C LEU A 64 4.16 12.70 -8.50
N ALA A 65 2.99 12.39 -7.98
CA ALA A 65 2.18 11.26 -8.42
C ALA A 65 1.79 11.38 -9.91
N THR A 66 1.26 12.54 -10.30
CA THR A 66 0.86 12.82 -11.69
C THR A 66 2.07 12.85 -12.63
N ALA A 67 3.19 13.44 -12.21
CA ALA A 67 4.44 13.41 -12.96
C ALA A 67 4.95 11.97 -13.17
N SER A 68 4.93 11.15 -12.12
CA SER A 68 5.31 9.72 -12.18
C SER A 68 4.47 8.97 -13.22
N LEU A 69 3.14 9.14 -13.18
CA LEU A 69 2.25 8.50 -14.14
C LEU A 69 2.50 9.00 -15.57
N THR A 70 2.69 10.30 -15.76
CA THR A 70 2.93 10.92 -17.07
C THR A 70 4.25 10.42 -17.67
N VAL A 71 5.33 10.44 -16.88
CA VAL A 71 6.65 9.93 -17.30
C VAL A 71 6.57 8.45 -17.66
N ALA A 72 5.76 7.66 -16.95
CA ALA A 72 5.60 6.23 -17.23
C ALA A 72 5.10 5.97 -18.65
N PHE A 73 4.25 6.84 -19.23
CA PHE A 73 3.77 6.68 -20.60
C PHE A 73 4.86 6.84 -21.66
N PHE A 74 5.93 7.59 -21.38
CA PHE A 74 7.04 7.80 -22.31
C PHE A 74 8.09 6.67 -22.27
N LEU A 75 8.05 5.82 -21.25
CA LEU A 75 8.98 4.69 -21.16
C LEU A 75 8.65 3.63 -22.20
N LYS A 76 9.66 2.92 -22.70
CA LYS A 76 9.45 1.83 -23.67
C LYS A 76 9.20 0.50 -22.98
N GLU A 77 9.93 0.23 -21.90
CA GLU A 77 9.91 -1.06 -21.21
C GLU A 77 8.74 -1.19 -20.23
N THR A 78 7.99 -2.29 -20.35
CA THR A 78 6.81 -2.60 -19.53
C THR A 78 7.12 -2.65 -18.03
N THR A 79 8.29 -3.18 -17.64
CA THR A 79 8.71 -3.25 -16.24
C THR A 79 8.85 -1.86 -15.62
N HIS A 80 9.51 -0.95 -16.32
CA HIS A 80 9.69 0.43 -15.86
C HIS A 80 8.38 1.20 -15.85
N LYS A 81 7.52 0.99 -16.86
CA LYS A 81 6.15 1.52 -16.89
C LYS A 81 5.36 1.17 -15.62
N LEU A 82 5.38 -0.11 -15.27
CA LEU A 82 4.59 -0.59 -14.15
C LEU A 82 5.20 -0.17 -12.82
N PHE A 83 6.53 -0.22 -12.68
CA PHE A 83 7.23 0.29 -11.50
C PHE A 83 6.92 1.76 -11.24
N LEU A 84 7.04 2.62 -12.26
CA LEU A 84 6.78 4.05 -12.10
C LEU A 84 5.28 4.35 -11.90
N GLY A 85 4.41 3.51 -12.47
CA GLY A 85 2.99 3.48 -12.12
C GLY A 85 2.77 3.22 -10.63
N VAL A 86 3.38 2.17 -10.07
CA VAL A 86 3.29 1.82 -8.64
C VAL A 86 3.86 2.92 -7.75
N VAL A 87 5.00 3.52 -8.10
CA VAL A 87 5.57 4.66 -7.36
C VAL A 87 4.60 5.84 -7.34
N GLY A 88 3.98 6.16 -8.49
CA GLY A 88 2.92 7.17 -8.55
C GLY A 88 1.71 6.78 -7.69
N GLY A 89 1.37 5.49 -7.65
CA GLY A 89 0.37 4.91 -6.75
C GLY A 89 0.68 5.13 -5.27
N VAL A 90 1.94 4.98 -4.87
CA VAL A 90 2.39 5.27 -3.49
C VAL A 90 2.16 6.74 -3.16
N PHE A 91 2.60 7.65 -4.03
CA PHE A 91 2.42 9.09 -3.81
C PHE A 91 0.94 9.50 -3.80
N ILE A 92 0.11 8.97 -4.71
CA ILE A 92 -1.30 9.32 -4.72
C ILE A 92 -2.02 8.81 -3.47
N TRP A 93 -1.63 7.64 -2.93
CA TRP A 93 -2.14 7.16 -1.64
C TRP A 93 -1.68 8.04 -0.47
N THR A 94 -0.41 8.41 -0.39
CA THR A 94 0.08 9.29 0.68
C THR A 94 -0.64 10.65 0.67
N SER A 95 -0.92 11.20 -0.52
CA SER A 95 -1.66 12.47 -0.64
C SER A 95 -3.17 12.33 -0.35
N LEU A 96 -3.87 11.42 -1.03
CA LEU A 96 -5.34 11.28 -0.92
C LEU A 96 -5.83 10.39 0.23
N GLY A 97 -4.97 9.55 0.77
CA GLY A 97 -5.25 8.72 1.95
C GLY A 97 -4.76 9.41 3.20
N GLU A 98 -3.45 9.34 3.46
CA GLU A 98 -2.86 9.73 4.74
C GLU A 98 -3.01 11.23 5.02
N ILE A 99 -2.59 12.10 4.10
CA ILE A 99 -2.65 13.55 4.30
C ILE A 99 -4.10 14.07 4.30
N ALA A 100 -4.94 13.56 3.39
CA ALA A 100 -6.36 13.93 3.35
C ALA A 100 -7.12 13.55 4.62
N GLU A 101 -6.79 12.40 5.23
CA GLU A 101 -7.36 12.00 6.52
C GLU A 101 -6.90 12.92 7.66
N GLN A 102 -5.62 13.30 7.68
CA GLN A 102 -5.10 14.28 8.65
C GLN A 102 -5.74 15.67 8.49
N LEU A 103 -6.04 16.07 7.25
CA LEU A 103 -6.80 17.29 6.94
C LEU A 103 -8.30 17.18 7.26
N GLY A 104 -8.78 15.99 7.66
CA GLY A 104 -10.18 15.74 7.99
C GLY A 104 -11.12 15.71 6.78
N TRP A 105 -10.59 15.60 5.55
CA TRP A 105 -11.40 15.55 4.33
C TRP A 105 -12.24 14.27 4.23
N TYR A 106 -11.74 13.18 4.80
CA TYR A 106 -12.52 11.97 5.02
C TYR A 106 -12.18 11.34 6.38
N LYS A 107 -13.02 10.41 6.81
CA LYS A 107 -12.84 9.64 8.04
C LYS A 107 -12.93 8.15 7.72
N ALA A 108 -11.88 7.37 8.01
CA ALA A 108 -11.86 5.92 7.70
C ALA A 108 -13.01 5.13 8.37
N HIS A 109 -13.48 5.62 9.52
CA HIS A 109 -14.58 5.06 10.31
C HIS A 109 -15.98 5.40 9.75
N ALA A 110 -16.11 6.40 8.87
CA ALA A 110 -17.41 6.79 8.31
C ALA A 110 -17.96 5.72 7.36
N ARG A 111 -19.23 5.28 7.52
CA ARG A 111 -19.84 4.23 6.67
C ARG A 111 -19.66 4.47 5.16
N ASN A 112 -19.73 5.73 4.74
CA ASN A 112 -19.56 6.15 3.35
C ASN A 112 -18.18 5.78 2.78
N ALA A 113 -17.12 5.75 3.59
CA ALA A 113 -15.78 5.37 3.12
C ALA A 113 -15.73 3.94 2.58
N VAL A 114 -16.52 3.02 3.16
CA VAL A 114 -16.62 1.64 2.64
C VAL A 114 -17.36 1.59 1.32
N TRP A 115 -18.44 2.35 1.16
CA TRP A 115 -19.15 2.41 -0.12
C TRP A 115 -18.28 2.98 -1.23
N ILE A 116 -17.55 4.07 -0.95
CA ILE A 116 -16.62 4.66 -1.92
C ILE A 116 -15.53 3.64 -2.26
N TYR A 117 -14.96 2.96 -1.27
CA TYR A 117 -13.98 1.90 -1.50
C TYR A 117 -14.54 0.76 -2.36
N LEU A 118 -15.72 0.24 -2.03
CA LEU A 118 -16.36 -0.87 -2.76
C LEU A 118 -16.67 -0.49 -4.22
N VAL A 119 -17.16 0.72 -4.47
CA VAL A 119 -17.39 1.23 -5.82
C VAL A 119 -16.07 1.38 -6.56
N THR A 120 -15.02 1.88 -5.90
CA THR A 120 -13.71 2.10 -6.52
C THR A 120 -13.03 0.77 -6.89
N ILE A 121 -13.00 -0.21 -5.97
CA ILE A 121 -12.43 -1.54 -6.25
C ILE A 121 -13.25 -2.28 -7.31
N ALA A 122 -14.59 -2.19 -7.28
CA ALA A 122 -15.43 -2.79 -8.31
C ALA A 122 -15.16 -2.16 -9.68
N SER A 123 -15.09 -0.83 -9.76
CA SER A 123 -14.78 -0.11 -11.00
C SER A 123 -13.39 -0.50 -11.52
N TRP A 124 -12.40 -0.60 -10.63
CA TRP A 124 -11.06 -1.05 -11.01
C TRP A 124 -11.03 -2.49 -11.50
N LEU A 125 -11.74 -3.42 -10.85
CA LEU A 125 -11.87 -4.80 -11.32
C LEU A 125 -12.56 -4.85 -12.69
N VAL A 126 -13.61 -4.06 -12.90
CA VAL A 126 -14.26 -3.94 -14.22
C VAL A 126 -13.27 -3.46 -15.27
N MET A 127 -12.49 -2.43 -14.95
CA MET A 127 -11.42 -1.94 -15.82
C MET A 127 -10.43 -3.06 -16.14
N VAL A 128 -9.85 -3.71 -15.14
CA VAL A 128 -8.81 -4.76 -15.33
C VAL A 128 -9.32 -5.96 -16.13
N PHE A 129 -10.56 -6.42 -15.89
CA PHE A 129 -11.05 -7.69 -16.46
C PHE A 129 -11.90 -7.53 -17.72
N PHE A 130 -12.54 -6.38 -17.95
CA PHE A 130 -13.49 -6.20 -19.06
C PHE A 130 -13.05 -5.17 -20.10
N ILE A 131 -12.05 -4.32 -19.80
CA ILE A 131 -11.52 -3.35 -20.76
C ILE A 131 -10.15 -3.84 -21.26
N PRO A 132 -10.09 -4.45 -22.47
CA PRO A 132 -8.81 -4.85 -23.04
C PRO A 132 -7.95 -3.62 -23.36
N GLY A 133 -6.65 -3.71 -23.09
CA GLY A 133 -5.69 -2.68 -23.48
C GLY A 133 -5.49 -1.54 -22.48
N ILE A 134 -5.86 -1.70 -21.21
CA ILE A 134 -5.51 -0.70 -20.19
C ILE A 134 -3.99 -0.54 -20.11
N PRO A 135 -3.48 0.70 -20.18
CA PRO A 135 -2.07 0.96 -20.02
C PRO A 135 -1.53 0.40 -18.70
N VAL A 136 -0.48 -0.39 -18.81
CA VAL A 136 0.26 -1.01 -17.70
C VAL A 136 0.60 -0.02 -16.55
N PRO A 137 1.00 1.24 -16.80
CA PRO A 137 1.21 2.22 -15.71
C PRO A 137 -0.03 2.48 -14.85
N ILE A 138 -1.23 2.52 -15.46
CA ILE A 138 -2.49 2.80 -14.76
C ILE A 138 -2.84 1.67 -13.80
N LEU A 139 -2.57 0.42 -14.20
CA LEU A 139 -2.78 -0.75 -13.36
C LEU A 139 -1.97 -0.64 -12.06
N GLY A 140 -0.68 -0.28 -12.16
CA GLY A 140 0.17 -0.05 -10.99
C GLY A 140 -0.24 1.17 -10.18
N PHE A 141 -0.61 2.26 -10.86
CA PHE A 141 -0.98 3.54 -10.24
C PHE A 141 -2.24 3.47 -9.39
N ILE A 142 -3.25 2.70 -9.82
CA ILE A 142 -4.50 2.54 -9.07
C ILE A 142 -4.45 1.33 -8.13
N GLY A 143 -3.73 0.27 -8.52
CA GLY A 143 -3.67 -0.98 -7.75
C GLY A 143 -3.10 -0.80 -6.33
N TYR A 144 -2.02 -0.03 -6.18
CA TYR A 144 -1.44 0.21 -4.86
C TYR A 144 -2.38 0.95 -3.89
N PRO A 145 -2.95 2.12 -4.24
CA PRO A 145 -3.91 2.82 -3.38
C PRO A 145 -5.08 1.95 -2.94
N LEU A 146 -5.59 1.09 -3.82
CA LEU A 146 -6.69 0.20 -3.47
C LEU A 146 -6.30 -0.81 -2.38
N VAL A 147 -5.14 -1.45 -2.51
CA VAL A 147 -4.65 -2.40 -1.50
C VAL A 147 -4.34 -1.70 -0.18
N ALA A 148 -3.67 -0.54 -0.23
CA ALA A 148 -3.37 0.25 0.97
C ALA A 148 -4.64 0.75 1.67
N TRP A 149 -5.61 1.26 0.90
CA TRP A 149 -6.87 1.75 1.45
C TRP A 149 -7.72 0.63 2.05
N GLY A 150 -7.83 -0.51 1.36
CA GLY A 150 -8.57 -1.67 1.83
C GLY A 150 -8.01 -2.23 3.14
N THR A 151 -6.69 -2.35 3.25
CA THR A 151 -6.02 -2.79 4.48
C THR A 151 -6.24 -1.80 5.62
N HIS A 152 -6.06 -0.50 5.36
CA HIS A 152 -6.31 0.57 6.33
C HIS A 152 -7.77 0.60 6.84
N LEU A 153 -8.76 0.60 5.93
CA LEU A 153 -10.19 0.60 6.29
C LEU A 153 -10.58 -0.64 7.10
N THR A 154 -10.07 -1.81 6.71
CA THR A 154 -10.35 -3.07 7.42
C THR A 154 -9.82 -2.99 8.84
N ARG A 155 -8.55 -2.61 9.02
CA ARG A 155 -7.90 -2.51 10.33
C ARG A 155 -8.63 -1.53 11.25
N VAL A 156 -8.81 -0.28 10.83
CA VAL A 156 -9.42 0.77 11.68
C VAL A 156 -10.80 0.35 12.17
N ARG A 157 -11.60 -0.27 11.30
CA ARG A 157 -12.96 -0.70 11.66
C ARG A 157 -12.99 -1.93 12.56
N PHE A 158 -12.11 -2.90 12.31
CA PHE A 158 -12.01 -4.08 13.16
C PHE A 158 -11.62 -3.69 14.58
N ILE A 159 -10.60 -2.84 14.71
CA ILE A 159 -10.14 -2.34 16.01
C ILE A 159 -11.24 -1.51 16.68
N HIS A 160 -11.90 -0.61 15.95
CA HIS A 160 -12.98 0.20 16.51
C HIS A 160 -14.20 -0.62 16.97
N LYS A 161 -14.61 -1.64 16.21
CA LYS A 161 -15.82 -2.43 16.52
C LYS A 161 -15.58 -3.46 17.62
N TRP A 162 -14.46 -4.15 17.58
CA TRP A 162 -14.21 -5.32 18.45
C TRP A 162 -13.16 -5.04 19.53
N GLY A 163 -12.40 -3.95 19.42
CA GLY A 163 -11.28 -3.65 20.30
C GLY A 163 -10.00 -4.38 19.90
N ALA A 164 -8.85 -3.76 20.16
CA ALA A 164 -7.53 -4.29 19.80
C ALA A 164 -7.16 -5.60 20.53
N THR A 165 -7.76 -5.86 21.70
CA THR A 165 -7.50 -7.05 22.53
C THR A 165 -8.39 -8.24 22.21
N SER A 166 -9.35 -8.08 21.29
CA SER A 166 -10.31 -9.13 20.95
C SER A 166 -9.73 -10.30 20.15
N PHE A 167 -10.45 -11.42 20.17
CA PHE A 167 -10.18 -12.55 19.29
C PHE A 167 -10.26 -12.15 17.81
N ALA A 168 -11.19 -11.26 17.44
CA ALA A 168 -11.34 -10.77 16.07
C ALA A 168 -10.09 -10.03 15.58
N SER A 169 -9.49 -9.18 16.42
CA SER A 169 -8.22 -8.49 16.11
C SER A 169 -7.05 -9.47 16.00
N THR A 170 -7.04 -10.53 16.80
CA THR A 170 -6.04 -11.60 16.70
C THR A 170 -6.20 -12.39 15.39
N LEU A 171 -7.42 -12.72 14.99
CA LEU A 171 -7.69 -13.37 13.71
C LEU A 171 -7.28 -12.48 12.53
N LEU A 172 -7.60 -11.18 12.58
CA LEU A 172 -7.16 -10.22 11.56
C LEU A 172 -5.63 -10.18 11.45
N LEU A 173 -4.92 -10.17 12.58
CA LEU A 173 -3.46 -10.22 12.63
C LEU A 173 -2.94 -11.49 11.95
N LEU A 174 -3.51 -12.66 12.25
CA LEU A 174 -3.12 -13.94 11.63
C LEU A 174 -3.36 -13.95 10.12
N VAL A 175 -4.50 -13.42 9.67
CA VAL A 175 -4.81 -13.30 8.24
C VAL A 175 -3.80 -12.37 7.54
N MET A 176 -3.50 -11.21 8.13
CA MET A 176 -2.52 -10.29 7.57
C MET A 176 -1.11 -10.89 7.56
N ALA A 177 -0.73 -11.67 8.58
CA ALA A 177 0.54 -12.37 8.63
C ALA A 177 0.64 -13.45 7.52
N ALA A 178 -0.44 -14.21 7.31
CA ALA A 178 -0.53 -15.18 6.23
C ALA A 178 -0.43 -14.52 4.84
N ILE A 179 -1.09 -13.38 4.64
CA ILE A 179 -0.97 -12.58 3.40
C ILE A 179 0.48 -12.11 3.22
N SER A 180 1.10 -11.55 4.27
CA SER A 180 2.47 -11.04 4.24
C SER A 180 3.46 -12.13 3.81
N GLY A 181 3.43 -13.29 4.48
CA GLY A 181 4.29 -14.43 4.16
C GLY A 181 3.99 -15.03 2.78
N GLY A 182 2.71 -15.22 2.47
CA GLY A 182 2.25 -15.80 1.20
C GLY A 182 2.68 -14.99 -0.01
N VAL A 183 2.67 -13.66 0.08
CA VAL A 183 3.07 -12.78 -1.03
C VAL A 183 4.58 -12.83 -1.29
N ILE A 184 5.41 -12.93 -0.26
CA ILE A 184 6.87 -13.13 -0.44
C ILE A 184 7.17 -14.47 -1.12
N VAL A 185 6.51 -15.55 -0.68
CA VAL A 185 6.66 -16.87 -1.31
C VAL A 185 6.18 -16.83 -2.76
N ALA A 186 5.00 -16.26 -3.02
CA ALA A 186 4.47 -16.12 -4.38
C ALA A 186 5.40 -15.29 -5.28
N GLY A 187 5.94 -14.17 -4.78
CA GLY A 187 6.90 -13.34 -5.52
C GLY A 187 8.19 -14.08 -5.86
N ALA A 188 8.69 -14.91 -4.94
CA ALA A 188 9.86 -15.75 -5.14
C ALA A 188 9.61 -16.88 -6.15
N LEU A 189 8.41 -17.48 -6.14
CA LEU A 189 8.01 -18.52 -7.10
C LEU A 189 7.87 -17.97 -8.53
N ILE A 190 7.42 -16.72 -8.68
CA ILE A 190 7.40 -16.04 -9.99
C ILE A 190 8.83 -15.71 -10.46
N GLY A 191 9.74 -15.43 -9.53
CA GLY A 191 11.19 -15.35 -9.79
C GLY A 191 11.67 -14.14 -10.58
N THR A 192 10.79 -13.17 -10.89
CA THR A 192 11.18 -11.93 -11.57
C THR A 192 11.58 -10.84 -10.57
N ARG A 193 12.45 -9.91 -10.99
CA ARG A 193 12.81 -8.75 -10.15
C ARG A 193 11.58 -7.92 -9.78
N PHE A 194 10.67 -7.78 -10.74
CA PHE A 194 9.43 -7.02 -10.57
C PHE A 194 8.49 -7.69 -9.55
N SER A 195 8.27 -9.00 -9.65
CA SER A 195 7.46 -9.74 -8.67
C SER A 195 8.09 -9.67 -7.27
N GLY A 196 9.41 -9.68 -7.18
CA GLY A 196 10.14 -9.40 -5.94
C GLY A 196 9.81 -8.03 -5.37
N MET A 197 9.99 -6.95 -6.15
CA MET A 197 9.70 -5.58 -5.67
C MET A 197 8.25 -5.42 -5.18
N MET A 198 7.27 -5.96 -5.92
CA MET A 198 5.87 -5.93 -5.49
C MET A 198 5.62 -6.74 -4.24
N ALA A 199 6.25 -7.91 -4.12
CA ALA A 199 6.11 -8.73 -2.94
C ALA A 199 6.65 -8.03 -1.69
N GLY A 200 7.80 -7.37 -1.81
CA GLY A 200 8.35 -6.52 -0.76
C GLY A 200 7.43 -5.36 -0.36
N LEU A 201 6.81 -4.70 -1.34
CA LEU A 201 5.88 -3.59 -1.11
C LEU A 201 4.59 -4.05 -0.39
N VAL A 202 3.96 -5.11 -0.87
CA VAL A 202 2.75 -5.66 -0.25
C VAL A 202 3.05 -6.17 1.16
N PHE A 203 4.19 -6.84 1.33
CA PHE A 203 4.69 -7.24 2.65
C PHE A 203 4.84 -6.04 3.59
N ALA A 204 5.34 -4.90 3.10
CA ALA A 204 5.48 -3.69 3.90
C ALA A 204 4.12 -3.19 4.40
N ILE A 205 3.12 -3.10 3.51
CA ILE A 205 1.76 -2.65 3.85
C ILE A 205 1.10 -3.58 4.87
N SER A 206 1.14 -4.90 4.64
CA SER A 206 0.56 -5.87 5.56
C SER A 206 1.27 -5.89 6.90
N SER A 207 2.60 -5.81 6.90
CA SER A 207 3.40 -5.77 8.13
C SER A 207 3.18 -4.48 8.92
N TRP A 208 3.01 -3.35 8.24
CA TRP A 208 2.61 -2.10 8.89
C TRP A 208 1.25 -2.23 9.58
N SER A 209 0.27 -2.84 8.90
CA SER A 209 -1.04 -3.12 9.51
C SER A 209 -0.94 -4.04 10.73
N ILE A 210 -0.08 -5.07 10.69
CA ILE A 210 0.18 -5.95 11.83
C ILE A 210 0.77 -5.16 13.00
N MET A 211 1.78 -4.34 12.73
CA MET A 211 2.45 -3.53 13.75
C MET A 211 1.46 -2.60 14.46
N GLU A 212 0.57 -1.94 13.72
CA GLU A 212 -0.45 -1.08 14.33
C GLU A 212 -1.45 -1.86 15.20
N ILE A 213 -1.88 -3.06 14.78
CA ILE A 213 -2.75 -3.91 15.61
C ILE A 213 -2.04 -4.30 16.91
N ILE A 214 -0.76 -4.68 16.83
CA ILE A 214 0.06 -5.02 18.01
C ILE A 214 0.24 -3.80 18.92
N TRP A 215 0.53 -2.64 18.34
CA TRP A 215 0.70 -1.39 19.05
C TRP A 215 -0.56 -1.00 19.82
N GLU A 216 -1.71 -0.98 19.15
CA GLU A 216 -3.01 -0.68 19.77
C GLU A 216 -3.35 -1.66 20.90
N ARG A 217 -3.02 -2.94 20.71
CA ARG A 217 -3.18 -3.97 21.76
C ARG A 217 -2.25 -3.70 22.95
N GLY A 218 -1.00 -3.31 22.69
CA GLY A 218 -0.04 -2.93 23.73
C GLY A 218 -0.49 -1.71 24.52
N MET A 219 -0.97 -0.67 23.83
CA MET A 219 -1.53 0.54 24.45
C MET A 219 -2.82 0.26 25.25
N ALA A 220 -3.63 -0.71 24.81
CA ALA A 220 -4.80 -1.15 25.55
C ALA A 220 -4.43 -1.81 26.88
N ASN A 221 -3.40 -2.66 26.90
CA ASN A 221 -2.95 -3.48 28.04
C ASN A 221 -1.75 -2.90 28.81
N GLY A 222 -1.40 -1.64 28.58
CA GLY A 222 -0.16 -1.06 29.08
C GLY A 222 0.01 -1.16 30.60
N PRO A 223 1.21 -1.52 31.11
CA PRO A 223 1.45 -1.71 32.54
C PRO A 223 1.19 -0.44 33.39
N TRP A 224 1.28 0.74 32.77
CA TRP A 224 0.96 2.02 33.42
C TRP A 224 -0.50 2.18 33.84
N LYS A 225 -1.43 1.39 33.27
CA LYS A 225 -2.85 1.39 33.69
C LYS A 225 -3.08 0.57 34.97
N HIS A 226 -2.12 -0.25 35.36
CA HIS A 226 -2.22 -1.12 36.54
C HIS A 226 -1.51 -0.54 37.76
N THR A 227 -0.81 0.59 37.62
CA THR A 227 -0.11 1.30 38.71
C THR A 227 -0.96 2.34 39.43
N GLU A 228 -2.21 2.58 39.01
CA GLU A 228 -3.15 3.53 39.63
C GLU A 228 -4.20 2.86 40.56
N LYS A 229 -3.86 1.71 41.16
CA LYS A 229 -4.66 1.09 42.23
C LYS A 229 -3.87 1.01 43.52
#